data_AF-A0A257W9Y7-F1
#
_entry.id   AF-A0A257W9Y7-F1
#
_cell.length_a   1.000
_cell.length_b   1.000
_cell.length_c   1.000
_cell.angle_alpha   90.00
_cell.angle_beta   90.00
_cell.angle_gamma   90.00
#
_symmetry.space_group_name_H-M   'P 1'
#
loop_
_entity.id
_entity.type
_entity.pdbx_description
1 polymer ?
#
loop_
_entity_poly.entity_id
_entity_poly.type
_entity_poly.pdbx_seq_one_letter_code
_entity_poly.pdbx_strand_id
1 'polypeptide(L)'
;MSEIRRQSIISSIIVYSGFALGILNTYLFTREGGFTKEQYGLTGAFMAIGQIMFSVASMGMPAYIYKFRPYYRSHVPRNRDEQLTLSLSVSVIGFILVLAGGLVFRGVINQAYANSPQVITYYYWLFPFGFGMTLFSVLEAYGWATHHSVMTNFLRELLFRLFITALFALTALGILTEFDQFVHLYAFTFLIIAFILVVFLLVKKEFRFTFSFSRVTI
;
A
#
# COMPACT_ATOMS: atom_id res chain seq x y z
N MET A 1 -26.55 16.98 -0.37
CA MET A 1 -26.52 15.51 -0.16
C MET A 1 -26.24 14.69 -1.44
N SER A 2 -26.08 15.30 -2.63
CA SER A 2 -25.83 14.58 -3.89
C SER A 2 -24.40 14.05 -4.06
N GLU A 3 -23.38 14.80 -3.63
CA GLU A 3 -21.97 14.44 -3.85
C GLU A 3 -21.54 13.20 -3.08
N ILE A 4 -21.94 13.04 -1.82
CA ILE A 4 -21.60 11.88 -1.00
C ILE A 4 -22.20 10.60 -1.60
N ARG A 5 -23.44 10.65 -2.10
CA ARG A 5 -24.09 9.51 -2.75
C ARG A 5 -23.37 9.10 -4.03
N ARG A 6 -23.03 10.08 -4.87
CA ARG A 6 -22.28 9.84 -6.12
C ARG A 6 -20.91 9.23 -5.83
N GLN A 7 -20.21 9.74 -4.81
CA GLN A 7 -18.90 9.25 -4.40
C GLN A 7 -18.95 7.79 -3.91
N SER A 8 -19.93 7.44 -3.07
CA SER A 8 -20.10 6.07 -2.59
C SER A 8 -20.44 5.10 -3.73
N ILE A 9 -21.34 5.49 -4.66
CA ILE A 9 -21.70 4.64 -5.81
C ILE A 9 -20.48 4.37 -6.70
N ILE A 10 -19.72 5.41 -7.05
CA ILE A 10 -18.52 5.26 -7.89
C ILE A 10 -17.48 4.39 -7.16
N SER A 11 -17.28 4.60 -5.86
CA SER A 11 -16.37 3.76 -5.05
C SER A 11 -16.79 2.30 -5.07
N SER A 12 -18.08 1.99 -4.91
CA SER A 12 -18.57 0.62 -4.96
C SER A 12 -18.34 -0.02 -6.33
N ILE A 13 -18.64 0.68 -7.42
CA ILE A 13 -18.40 0.18 -8.79
C ILE A 13 -16.92 -0.17 -8.97
N ILE A 14 -16.02 0.70 -8.53
CA ILE A 14 -14.57 0.50 -8.59
C ILE A 14 -14.17 -0.76 -7.80
N VAL A 15 -14.67 -0.93 -6.58
CA VAL A 15 -14.38 -2.10 -5.75
C VAL A 15 -14.88 -3.39 -6.43
N TYR A 16 -16.09 -3.38 -7.01
CA TYR A 16 -16.63 -4.53 -7.74
C TYR A 16 -15.83 -4.85 -9.01
N SER A 17 -15.38 -3.83 -9.75
CA SER A 17 -14.50 -4.02 -10.91
C SER A 17 -13.14 -4.60 -10.50
N GLY A 18 -12.57 -4.15 -9.37
CA GLY A 18 -11.37 -4.75 -8.79
C GLY A 18 -11.60 -6.22 -8.43
N PHE A 19 -12.74 -6.54 -7.83
CA PHE A 19 -13.10 -7.92 -7.53
C PHE A 19 -13.16 -8.80 -8.79
N ALA A 20 -13.80 -8.33 -9.86
CA ALA A 20 -13.84 -9.03 -11.14
C ALA A 20 -12.44 -9.27 -11.73
N LEU A 21 -11.55 -8.28 -11.65
CA LEU A 21 -10.14 -8.45 -12.05
C LEU A 21 -9.40 -9.46 -11.17
N GLY A 22 -9.72 -9.55 -9.87
CA GLY A 22 -9.14 -10.58 -8.99
C GLY A 22 -9.59 -11.99 -9.35
N ILE A 23 -10.84 -12.16 -9.76
CA ILE A 23 -11.32 -13.43 -10.31
C ILE A 23 -10.56 -13.76 -11.59
N LEU A 24 -10.40 -12.80 -12.50
CA LEU A 24 -9.62 -12.99 -13.73
C LEU A 24 -8.17 -13.39 -13.40
N ASN A 25 -7.55 -12.75 -12.41
CA ASN A 25 -6.20 -13.07 -11.95
C ASN A 25 -6.09 -14.52 -11.45
N THR A 26 -7.02 -14.94 -10.60
CA THR A 26 -7.09 -16.32 -10.07
C THR A 26 -7.35 -17.34 -11.19
N TYR A 27 -8.18 -16.96 -12.16
CA TYR A 27 -8.55 -17.80 -13.29
C TYR A 27 -7.41 -17.96 -14.31
N LEU A 28 -6.75 -16.86 -14.70
CA LEU A 28 -5.54 -16.85 -15.53
C LEU A 28 -4.47 -17.73 -14.90
N PHE A 29 -4.28 -17.61 -13.58
CA PHE A 29 -3.34 -18.44 -12.82
C PHE A 29 -3.68 -19.94 -12.84
N THR A 30 -4.97 -20.29 -12.71
CA THR A 30 -5.40 -21.69 -12.63
C THR A 30 -5.37 -22.39 -13.99
N ARG A 31 -5.50 -21.64 -15.09
CA ARG A 31 -5.70 -22.21 -16.43
C ARG A 31 -4.48 -22.10 -17.35
N GLU A 32 -3.67 -21.06 -17.23
CA GLU A 32 -2.42 -20.90 -18.00
C GLU A 32 -1.23 -21.13 -17.06
N GLY A 33 -0.61 -22.31 -17.19
CA GLY A 33 0.44 -22.84 -16.30
C GLY A 33 1.79 -22.10 -16.33
N GLY A 34 1.79 -20.78 -16.13
CA GLY A 34 2.98 -19.94 -16.10
C GLY A 34 3.69 -19.85 -14.74
N PHE A 35 3.04 -20.24 -13.64
CA PHE A 35 3.61 -20.16 -12.28
C PHE A 35 3.32 -21.42 -11.46
N THR A 36 4.28 -21.81 -10.63
CA THR A 36 4.11 -22.94 -9.71
C THR A 36 3.26 -22.54 -8.49
N LYS A 37 2.62 -23.52 -7.84
CA LYS A 37 1.76 -23.28 -6.66
C LYS A 37 2.49 -22.53 -5.54
N GLU A 38 3.79 -22.77 -5.41
CA GLU A 38 4.64 -22.13 -4.42
C GLU A 38 4.77 -20.62 -4.65
N GLN A 39 4.80 -20.18 -5.91
CA GLN A 39 4.99 -18.78 -6.26
C GLN A 39 3.72 -17.93 -6.01
N TYR A 40 2.55 -18.52 -6.20
CA TYR A 40 1.28 -17.89 -5.79
C TYR A 40 1.11 -17.87 -4.27
N GLY A 41 1.54 -18.93 -3.59
CA GLY A 41 1.66 -18.94 -2.13
C GLY A 41 2.55 -17.80 -1.64
N LEU A 42 3.64 -17.50 -2.36
CA LEU A 42 4.54 -16.40 -2.03
C LEU A 42 3.84 -15.03 -2.09
N THR A 43 3.08 -14.72 -3.16
CA THR A 43 2.39 -13.42 -3.25
C THR A 43 1.33 -13.26 -2.16
N GLY A 44 0.61 -14.33 -1.82
CA GLY A 44 -0.31 -14.37 -0.68
C GLY A 44 0.40 -14.12 0.66
N ALA A 45 1.55 -14.76 0.87
CA ALA A 45 2.37 -14.55 2.06
C ALA A 45 2.92 -13.11 2.13
N PHE A 46 3.35 -12.54 1.01
CA PHE A 46 3.79 -11.13 0.91
C PHE A 46 2.69 -10.17 1.35
N MET A 47 1.46 -10.37 0.86
CA MET A 47 0.31 -9.56 1.27
C MET A 47 0.00 -9.70 2.76
N ALA A 48 0.00 -10.93 3.28
CA ALA A 48 -0.29 -11.19 4.69
C ALA A 48 0.76 -10.58 5.63
N ILE A 49 2.05 -10.83 5.36
CA ILE A 49 3.16 -10.29 6.15
C ILE A 49 3.21 -8.77 6.01
N GLY A 50 3.05 -8.24 4.78
CA GLY A 50 2.97 -6.81 4.53
C GLY A 50 1.86 -6.11 5.31
N GLN A 51 0.68 -6.74 5.41
CA GLN A 51 -0.44 -6.21 6.19
C GLN A 51 -0.13 -6.17 7.70
N ILE A 52 0.55 -7.19 8.22
CA ILE A 52 1.02 -7.22 9.62
C ILE A 52 2.05 -6.12 9.85
N MET A 53 3.05 -6.01 8.96
CA MET A 53 4.07 -4.98 9.01
C MET A 53 3.46 -3.58 9.01
N PHE A 54 2.52 -3.30 8.10
CA PHE A 54 1.80 -2.03 8.05
C PHE A 54 1.02 -1.75 9.34
N SER A 55 0.32 -2.76 9.88
CA SER A 55 -0.51 -2.57 11.07
C SER A 55 0.31 -2.09 12.27
N VAL A 56 1.57 -2.54 12.37
CA VAL A 56 2.51 -2.08 13.40
C VAL A 56 3.23 -0.79 12.99
N ALA A 57 3.76 -0.73 11.76
CA ALA A 57 4.58 0.38 11.26
C ALA A 57 3.82 1.70 11.14
N SER A 58 2.51 1.63 10.85
CA SER A 58 1.69 2.84 10.75
C SER A 58 1.43 3.50 12.10
N MET A 59 1.72 2.83 13.23
CA MET A 59 1.55 3.35 14.59
C MET A 59 0.17 3.99 14.84
N GLY A 60 -0.88 3.50 14.19
CA GLY A 60 -2.24 4.06 14.30
C GLY A 60 -2.45 5.43 13.64
N MET A 61 -1.51 5.90 12.83
CA MET A 61 -1.62 7.17 12.09
C MET A 61 -2.88 7.30 11.23
N PRO A 62 -3.40 6.25 10.57
CA PRO A 62 -4.69 6.31 9.90
C PRO A 62 -5.84 6.79 10.82
N ALA A 63 -5.90 6.32 12.06
CA ALA A 63 -6.93 6.73 13.02
C ALA A 63 -6.72 8.17 13.51
N TYR A 64 -5.46 8.58 13.70
CA TYR A 64 -5.10 9.97 14.01
C TYR A 64 -5.59 10.92 12.91
N ILE A 65 -5.39 10.55 11.63
CA ILE A 65 -5.85 11.35 10.49
C ILE A 65 -7.36 11.56 10.55
N TYR A 66 -8.14 10.48 10.69
CA TYR A 66 -9.60 10.58 10.73
C TYR A 66 -10.11 11.42 11.90
N LYS A 67 -9.53 11.26 13.09
CA LYS A 67 -9.99 11.94 14.30
C LYS A 67 -9.64 13.43 14.31
N PHE A 68 -8.42 13.80 13.93
CA PHE A 68 -7.92 15.17 14.09
C PHE A 68 -8.12 16.04 12.85
N ARG A 69 -8.48 15.48 11.69
CA ARG A 69 -8.70 16.29 10.48
C ARG A 69 -9.77 17.39 10.63
N PRO A 70 -10.93 17.18 11.30
CA PRO A 70 -11.91 18.24 11.51
C PRO A 70 -11.33 19.44 12.29
N TYR A 71 -10.41 19.16 13.22
CA TYR A 71 -9.72 20.16 14.03
C TYR A 71 -8.65 20.91 13.22
N TYR A 72 -7.85 20.22 12.42
CA TYR A 72 -6.88 20.85 11.51
C TYR A 72 -7.56 21.73 10.46
N ARG A 73 -8.71 21.29 9.92
CA ARG A 73 -9.49 22.07 8.94
C ARG A 73 -10.02 23.40 9.50
N SER A 74 -10.27 23.47 10.80
CA SER A 74 -10.84 24.66 11.46
C SER A 74 -9.79 25.63 12.00
N HIS A 75 -8.62 25.13 12.40
CA HIS A 75 -7.61 25.93 13.12
C HIS A 75 -6.31 26.16 12.35
N VAL A 76 -6.08 25.44 11.25
CA VAL A 76 -4.86 25.58 10.45
C VAL A 76 -5.23 26.13 9.08
N PRO A 77 -4.62 27.25 8.63
CA PRO A 77 -4.86 27.75 7.29
C PRO A 77 -4.46 26.68 6.27
N ARG A 78 -5.27 26.54 5.21
CA ARG A 78 -5.19 25.54 4.12
C ARG A 78 -3.83 25.45 3.39
N ASN A 79 -2.86 26.26 3.78
CA ASN A 79 -1.52 26.36 3.24
C ASN A 79 -0.46 25.63 4.10
N ARG A 80 -0.84 25.01 5.23
CA ARG A 80 0.06 24.21 6.10
C ARG A 80 -0.57 22.87 6.51
N ASP A 81 -0.56 21.89 5.63
CA ASP A 81 -1.01 20.51 5.95
C ASP A 81 0.10 19.73 6.69
N GLU A 82 0.37 20.14 7.93
CA GLU A 82 1.34 19.47 8.83
C GLU A 82 0.90 18.05 9.20
N GLN A 83 -0.41 17.80 9.22
CA GLN A 83 -1.00 16.53 9.63
C GLN A 83 -0.50 15.37 8.76
N LEU A 84 -0.36 15.59 7.44
CA LEU A 84 0.11 14.56 6.52
C LEU A 84 1.61 14.34 6.65
N THR A 85 2.40 15.41 6.74
CA THR A 85 3.86 15.31 6.92
C THR A 85 4.22 14.63 8.24
N LEU A 86 3.50 14.93 9.31
CA LEU A 86 3.68 14.27 10.61
C LEU A 86 3.28 12.79 10.53
N SER A 87 2.14 12.48 9.93
CA SER A 87 1.67 11.09 9.79
C SER A 87 2.65 10.24 8.96
N LEU A 88 3.17 10.78 7.86
CA LEU A 88 4.19 10.13 7.04
C LEU A 88 5.51 9.97 7.81
N SER A 89 5.98 11.01 8.49
CA SER A 89 7.25 10.97 9.24
C SER A 89 7.18 9.93 10.36
N VAL A 90 6.09 9.87 11.11
CA VAL A 90 5.92 8.86 12.17
C VAL A 90 5.78 7.47 11.58
N SER A 91 5.10 7.31 10.44
CA SER A 91 5.01 5.99 9.78
C SER A 91 6.36 5.51 9.25
N VAL A 92 7.23 6.43 8.80
CA VAL A 92 8.62 6.10 8.43
C VAL A 92 9.42 5.65 9.66
N ILE A 93 9.29 6.35 10.80
CA ILE A 93 9.93 5.95 12.06
C ILE A 93 9.40 4.60 12.55
N GLY A 94 8.10 4.39 12.53
CA GLY A 94 7.47 3.12 12.88
C GLY A 94 7.92 1.99 11.95
N PHE A 95 8.11 2.27 10.66
CA PHE A 95 8.68 1.31 9.75
C PHE A 95 10.15 0.97 10.06
N ILE A 96 10.98 1.94 10.46
CA ILE A 96 12.36 1.68 10.90
C ILE A 96 12.36 0.76 12.13
N LEU A 97 11.43 0.94 13.07
CA LEU A 97 11.26 0.05 14.23
C LEU A 97 10.87 -1.37 13.81
N VAL A 98 9.93 -1.51 12.86
CA VAL A 98 9.55 -2.81 12.30
C VAL A 98 10.70 -3.46 11.55
N LEU A 99 11.53 -2.68 10.85
CA LEU A 99 12.71 -3.17 10.16
C LEU A 99 13.77 -3.68 11.15
N ALA A 100 14.05 -2.92 12.21
CA ALA A 100 14.93 -3.35 13.29
C ALA A 100 14.41 -4.63 13.97
N GLY A 101 13.10 -4.69 14.25
CA GLY A 101 12.45 -5.89 14.78
C GLY A 101 12.59 -7.09 13.84
N GLY A 102 12.32 -6.92 12.54
CA GLY A 102 12.46 -7.98 11.55
C GLY A 102 13.89 -8.54 11.45
N LEU A 103 14.90 -7.69 11.57
CA LEU A 103 16.31 -8.12 11.58
C LEU A 103 16.67 -8.91 12.85
N VAL A 104 16.18 -8.49 14.02
CA VAL A 104 16.44 -9.18 15.31
C VAL A 104 15.69 -10.50 15.41
N PHE A 105 14.43 -10.54 14.96
CA PHE A 105 13.58 -11.74 15.00
C PHE A 105 13.75 -12.67 13.80
N ARG A 106 14.79 -12.46 12.97
CA ARG A 106 15.09 -13.28 11.79
C ARG A 106 15.15 -14.78 12.12
N GLY A 107 15.67 -15.15 13.29
CA GLY A 107 15.75 -16.55 13.73
C GLY A 107 14.37 -17.21 13.93
N VAL A 108 13.41 -16.47 14.48
CA VAL A 108 12.03 -16.94 14.71
C VAL A 108 11.28 -17.05 13.39
N ILE A 109 11.49 -16.09 12.49
CA ILE A 109 10.85 -16.06 11.17
C ILE A 109 11.38 -17.19 10.28
N ASN A 110 12.69 -17.44 10.29
CA ASN A 110 13.28 -18.56 9.53
C ASN A 110 12.77 -19.93 10.02
N GLN A 111 12.50 -20.09 11.32
CA GLN A 111 11.86 -21.30 11.85
C GLN A 111 10.38 -21.38 11.48
N ALA A 112 9.65 -20.28 11.55
CA ALA A 112 8.22 -20.23 11.21
C ALA A 112 7.95 -20.51 9.71
N TYR A 113 8.86 -20.08 8.83
CA TYR A 113 8.76 -20.29 7.38
C TYR A 113 9.71 -21.37 6.85
N ALA A 114 10.21 -22.26 7.71
CA ALA A 114 11.12 -23.35 7.31
C ALA A 114 10.54 -24.25 6.20
N ASN A 115 9.22 -24.32 6.09
CA ASN A 115 8.50 -25.07 5.04
C ASN A 115 8.36 -24.31 3.70
N SER A 116 8.83 -23.07 3.59
CA SER A 116 8.72 -22.24 2.38
C SER A 116 10.04 -21.53 2.07
N PRO A 117 11.03 -22.23 1.47
CA PRO A 117 12.35 -21.69 1.20
C PRO A 117 12.33 -20.41 0.37
N GLN A 118 11.35 -20.24 -0.55
CA GLN A 118 11.22 -19.02 -1.35
C GLN A 118 10.94 -17.78 -0.49
N VAL A 119 10.14 -17.89 0.57
CA VAL A 119 9.83 -16.77 1.48
C VAL A 119 11.11 -16.29 2.20
N ILE A 120 11.98 -17.23 2.55
CA ILE A 120 13.25 -16.95 3.24
C ILE A 120 14.24 -16.26 2.29
N THR A 121 14.34 -16.72 1.04
CA THR A 121 15.20 -16.11 0.01
C THR A 121 14.79 -14.66 -0.29
N TYR A 122 13.47 -14.41 -0.40
CA TYR A 122 12.93 -13.08 -0.70
C TYR A 122 12.59 -12.25 0.52
N TYR A 123 13.02 -12.66 1.72
CA TYR A 123 12.72 -11.98 2.97
C TYR A 123 13.10 -10.48 2.95
N TYR A 124 14.22 -10.14 2.31
CA TYR A 124 14.64 -8.74 2.17
C TYR A 124 13.71 -7.89 1.30
N TRP A 125 13.02 -8.50 0.33
CA TRP A 125 12.08 -7.83 -0.57
C TRP A 125 10.70 -7.58 0.03
N LEU A 126 10.37 -8.28 1.13
CA LEU A 126 9.18 -7.97 1.93
C LEU A 126 9.27 -6.58 2.59
N PHE A 127 10.47 -6.09 2.92
CA PHE A 127 10.63 -4.77 3.53
C PHE A 127 10.20 -3.63 2.59
N PRO A 128 10.72 -3.51 1.36
CA PRO A 128 10.23 -2.52 0.39
C PRO A 128 8.71 -2.59 0.16
N PHE A 129 8.16 -3.81 0.08
CA PHE A 129 6.74 -4.03 -0.11
C PHE A 129 5.92 -3.53 1.09
N GLY A 130 6.28 -3.93 2.30
CA GLY A 130 5.64 -3.49 3.54
C GLY A 130 5.78 -1.98 3.77
N PHE A 131 6.91 -1.39 3.37
CA PHE A 131 7.11 0.06 3.42
C PHE A 131 6.14 0.77 2.48
N GLY A 132 6.08 0.35 1.22
CA GLY A 132 5.14 0.90 0.23
C GLY A 132 3.70 0.78 0.68
N MET A 133 3.33 -0.38 1.25
CA MET A 133 1.99 -0.62 1.79
C MET A 133 1.68 0.31 2.97
N THR A 134 2.66 0.54 3.85
CA THR A 134 2.51 1.45 5.00
C THR A 134 2.29 2.89 4.54
N LEU A 135 3.14 3.37 3.63
CA LEU A 135 3.00 4.71 3.05
C LEU A 135 1.65 4.87 2.35
N PHE A 136 1.29 3.91 1.50
CA PHE A 136 0.03 3.93 0.76
C PHE A 136 -1.17 4.00 1.70
N SER A 137 -1.19 3.21 2.79
CA SER A 137 -2.35 3.20 3.68
C SER A 137 -2.51 4.49 4.49
N VAL A 138 -1.41 5.14 4.87
CA VAL A 138 -1.45 6.45 5.55
C VAL A 138 -1.96 7.53 4.59
N LEU A 139 -1.47 7.52 3.35
CA LEU A 139 -1.93 8.42 2.29
C LEU A 139 -3.39 8.17 1.93
N GLU A 140 -3.82 6.91 1.92
CA GLU A 140 -5.20 6.52 1.69
C GLU A 140 -6.11 7.08 2.79
N ALA A 141 -5.73 6.92 4.06
CA ALA A 141 -6.49 7.49 5.17
C ALA A 141 -6.63 9.01 5.03
N TYR A 142 -5.56 9.69 4.60
CA TYR A 142 -5.61 11.12 4.28
C TYR A 142 -6.57 11.43 3.12
N GLY A 143 -6.48 10.70 2.01
CA GLY A 143 -7.35 10.87 0.85
C GLY A 143 -8.82 10.61 1.18
N TRP A 144 -9.13 9.62 2.01
CA TRP A 144 -10.49 9.40 2.52
C TRP A 144 -10.96 10.59 3.34
N ALA A 145 -10.11 11.06 4.26
CA ALA A 145 -10.44 12.17 5.11
C ALA A 145 -10.65 13.45 4.30
N THR A 146 -9.97 13.65 3.15
CA THR A 146 -10.14 14.78 2.20
C THR A 146 -11.26 14.63 1.18
N HIS A 147 -12.15 13.63 1.32
CA HIS A 147 -13.20 13.31 0.34
C HIS A 147 -12.69 12.87 -1.04
N HIS A 148 -11.49 12.30 -1.12
CA HIS A 148 -10.93 11.68 -2.32
C HIS A 148 -10.91 10.14 -2.23
N SER A 149 -11.84 9.54 -1.46
CA SER A 149 -11.92 8.09 -1.24
C SER A 149 -12.09 7.26 -2.53
N VAL A 150 -12.72 7.83 -3.56
CA VAL A 150 -12.89 7.16 -4.87
C VAL A 150 -11.54 6.87 -5.51
N MET A 151 -10.62 7.84 -5.47
CA MET A 151 -9.32 7.69 -6.11
C MET A 151 -8.44 6.71 -5.32
N THR A 152 -8.43 6.82 -3.99
CA THR A 152 -7.66 5.89 -3.16
C THR A 152 -8.15 4.44 -3.30
N ASN A 153 -9.47 4.23 -3.35
CA ASN A 153 -10.07 2.92 -3.58
C ASN A 153 -9.74 2.40 -4.99
N PHE A 154 -9.74 3.27 -6.00
CA PHE A 154 -9.31 2.91 -7.35
C PHE A 154 -7.86 2.42 -7.37
N LEU A 155 -6.96 3.13 -6.69
CA LEU A 155 -5.55 2.74 -6.61
C LEU A 155 -5.39 1.40 -5.87
N ARG A 156 -6.07 1.24 -4.73
CA ARG A 156 -5.94 0.06 -3.86
C ARG A 156 -6.51 -1.21 -4.50
N GLU A 157 -7.69 -1.13 -5.09
CA GLU A 157 -8.42 -2.31 -5.57
C GLU A 157 -8.22 -2.55 -7.06
N LEU A 158 -8.23 -1.49 -7.87
CA LEU A 158 -8.24 -1.61 -9.33
C LEU A 158 -6.82 -1.55 -9.89
N LEU A 159 -6.06 -0.51 -9.56
CA LEU A 159 -4.71 -0.31 -10.09
C LEU A 159 -3.75 -1.40 -9.59
N PHE A 160 -3.80 -1.76 -8.30
CA PHE A 160 -3.00 -2.86 -7.77
C PHE A 160 -3.24 -4.17 -8.51
N ARG A 161 -4.50 -4.54 -8.71
CA ARG A 161 -4.86 -5.78 -9.42
C ARG A 161 -4.54 -5.72 -10.91
N LEU A 162 -4.63 -4.54 -11.53
CA LEU A 162 -4.16 -4.32 -12.90
C LEU A 162 -2.65 -4.50 -13.01
N PHE A 163 -1.85 -3.95 -12.09
CA PHE A 163 -0.41 -4.16 -12.05
C PHE A 163 -0.06 -5.64 -11.89
N ILE A 164 -0.71 -6.33 -10.95
CA ILE A 164 -0.46 -7.76 -10.75
C ILE A 164 -0.85 -8.57 -11.99
N THR A 165 -2.01 -8.29 -12.59
CA THR A 165 -2.46 -8.95 -13.81
C THR A 165 -1.51 -8.66 -14.98
N ALA A 166 -0.99 -7.44 -15.09
CA ALA A 166 0.00 -7.07 -16.10
C ALA A 166 1.32 -7.80 -15.87
N LEU A 167 1.81 -7.91 -14.63
CA LEU A 167 3.01 -8.68 -14.29
C LEU A 167 2.85 -10.16 -14.64
N PHE A 168 1.68 -10.73 -14.36
CA PHE A 168 1.39 -12.10 -14.76
C PHE A 168 1.32 -12.28 -16.27
N ALA A 169 0.66 -11.37 -17.00
CA ALA A 169 0.61 -11.41 -18.46
C ALA A 169 2.02 -11.30 -19.08
N LEU A 170 2.86 -10.39 -18.56
CA LEU A 170 4.26 -10.24 -18.99
C LEU A 170 5.08 -11.51 -18.75
N THR A 171 4.81 -12.23 -17.66
CA THR A 171 5.48 -13.49 -17.36
C THR A 171 4.96 -14.63 -18.24
N ALA A 172 3.64 -14.70 -18.47
CA ALA A 172 3.03 -15.69 -19.36
C ALA A 172 3.51 -15.55 -20.82
N LEU A 173 3.82 -14.32 -21.26
CA LEU A 173 4.42 -14.02 -22.56
C LEU A 173 5.92 -14.39 -22.66
N GLY A 174 6.52 -14.91 -21.59
CA GLY A 174 7.92 -15.38 -21.57
C GLY A 174 8.97 -14.26 -21.53
N ILE A 175 8.56 -13.01 -21.27
CA ILE A 175 9.48 -11.85 -21.18
C ILE A 175 10.21 -11.84 -19.83
N LEU A 176 9.56 -12.36 -18.77
CA LEU A 176 10.14 -12.52 -17.43
C LEU A 176 10.54 -13.98 -17.24
N THR A 177 11.75 -14.34 -17.65
CA THR A 177 12.27 -15.72 -17.60
C THR A 177 12.72 -16.13 -16.19
N GLU A 178 12.96 -15.16 -15.30
CA GLU A 178 13.43 -15.40 -13.93
C GLU A 178 12.41 -14.95 -12.87
N PHE A 179 12.13 -15.83 -11.92
CA PHE A 179 11.24 -15.54 -10.79
C PHE A 179 11.73 -14.38 -9.92
N ASP A 180 13.06 -14.18 -9.85
CA ASP A 180 13.65 -13.04 -9.17
C ASP A 180 13.10 -11.72 -9.71
N GLN A 181 13.08 -11.53 -11.03
CA GLN A 181 12.60 -10.29 -11.64
C GLN A 181 11.13 -10.01 -11.30
N PHE A 182 10.29 -11.04 -11.28
CA PHE A 182 8.90 -10.92 -10.85
C PHE A 182 8.78 -10.41 -9.41
N VAL A 183 9.56 -10.97 -8.47
CA VAL A 183 9.51 -10.55 -7.05
C VAL A 183 10.00 -9.11 -6.88
N HIS A 184 11.04 -8.70 -7.59
CA HIS A 184 11.53 -7.31 -7.55
C HIS A 184 10.42 -6.35 -8.00
N LEU A 185 9.79 -6.60 -9.16
CA LEU A 185 8.70 -5.74 -9.66
C LEU A 185 7.48 -5.77 -8.75
N TYR A 186 7.15 -6.94 -8.19
CA TYR A 186 6.05 -7.09 -7.24
C TYR A 186 6.27 -6.27 -5.98
N ALA A 187 7.49 -6.31 -5.41
CA ALA A 187 7.86 -5.53 -4.24
C ALA A 187 7.75 -4.02 -4.48
N PHE A 188 8.12 -3.55 -5.68
CA PHE A 188 7.98 -2.15 -6.06
C PHE A 188 6.55 -1.72 -6.39
N THR A 189 5.63 -2.65 -6.60
CA THR A 189 4.25 -2.31 -7.02
C THR A 189 3.57 -1.41 -6.00
N PHE A 190 3.64 -1.71 -4.70
CA PHE A 190 3.06 -0.83 -3.68
C PHE A 190 3.79 0.51 -3.56
N LEU A 191 5.11 0.56 -3.79
CA LEU A 191 5.85 1.82 -3.81
C LEU A 191 5.42 2.70 -4.98
N ILE A 192 5.20 2.12 -6.16
CA ILE A 192 4.70 2.84 -7.33
C ILE A 192 3.29 3.38 -7.05
N ILE A 193 2.40 2.57 -6.49
CA ILE A 193 1.03 3.00 -6.18
C ILE A 193 1.03 4.09 -5.10
N ALA A 194 1.86 3.96 -4.06
CA ALA A 194 2.07 5.01 -3.06
C ALA A 194 2.58 6.30 -3.71
N PHE A 195 3.57 6.21 -4.60
CA PHE A 195 4.12 7.35 -5.30
C PHE A 195 3.10 8.04 -6.20
N ILE A 196 2.30 7.29 -6.96
CA ILE A 196 1.20 7.83 -7.78
C ILE A 196 0.21 8.59 -6.89
N LEU A 197 -0.11 8.05 -5.70
CA LEU A 197 -1.02 8.72 -4.77
C LEU A 197 -0.41 10.01 -4.21
N VAL A 198 0.88 10.03 -3.88
CA VAL A 198 1.61 11.25 -3.46
C VAL A 198 1.57 12.30 -4.57
N VAL A 199 1.91 11.94 -5.81
CA VAL A 199 1.89 12.84 -6.96
C VAL A 199 0.48 13.37 -7.22
N PHE A 200 -0.54 12.52 -7.12
CA PHE A 200 -1.93 12.92 -7.27
C PHE A 200 -2.36 13.95 -6.22
N LEU A 201 -1.99 13.72 -4.95
CA LEU A 201 -2.26 14.66 -3.87
C LEU A 201 -1.51 16.00 -4.07
N LEU A 202 -0.26 15.94 -4.57
CA LEU A 202 0.54 17.11 -4.95
C LEU A 202 -0.12 17.96 -6.04
N VAL A 203 -0.57 17.33 -7.13
CA VAL A 203 -1.18 18.00 -8.28
C VAL A 203 -2.53 18.64 -7.91
N LYS A 204 -3.28 18.05 -6.97
CA LYS A 204 -4.56 18.58 -6.48
C LYS A 204 -4.43 19.84 -5.61
N LYS A 205 -3.21 20.34 -5.36
CA LYS A 205 -2.92 21.54 -4.53
C LYS A 205 -3.45 21.45 -3.08
N GLU A 206 -3.76 20.27 -2.57
CA GLU A 206 -3.93 19.99 -1.12
C GLU A 206 -2.61 19.52 -0.49
N PHE A 207 -1.50 19.93 -1.10
CA PHE A 207 -0.16 19.53 -0.72
C PHE A 207 0.77 20.71 -0.98
N ARG A 208 1.28 21.29 0.10
CA ARG A 208 2.48 22.11 0.06
C ARG A 208 3.33 21.67 1.25
N PHE A 209 4.45 21.00 0.96
CA PHE A 209 5.48 20.69 1.95
C PHE A 209 5.83 21.97 2.70
N THR A 210 5.34 22.11 3.93
CA THR A 210 5.70 23.22 4.79
C THR A 210 6.31 22.62 6.05
N PHE A 211 7.64 22.53 6.08
CA PHE A 211 8.44 22.22 7.27
C PHE A 211 8.43 23.43 8.22
N SER A 212 7.27 23.77 8.76
CA SER A 212 7.17 24.77 9.82
C SER A 212 6.19 24.25 10.85
N PHE A 213 6.72 23.77 11.97
CA PHE A 213 5.93 23.38 13.14
C PHE A 213 4.98 24.51 13.53
N SER A 214 3.67 24.28 13.43
CA SER A 214 2.67 25.19 13.99
C SER A 214 2.42 24.87 15.46
N ARG A 215 2.06 25.92 16.21
CA ARG A 215 1.77 25.94 17.66
C ARG A 215 0.70 24.96 18.13
N VAL A 216 0.02 24.25 17.22
CA VAL A 216 -1.04 23.29 17.56
C VAL A 216 -0.47 21.90 17.87
N THR A 217 0.79 21.65 17.53
CA THR A 217 1.52 20.39 17.81
C THR A 217 2.34 20.47 19.11
N ILE A 218 2.40 21.64 19.75
CA ILE A 218 3.10 21.88 21.04
C ILE A 218 2.06 22.02 22.14
#